data_AF-A0AAD4LLZ0-F1
#
_entry.id   AF-A0AAD4LLZ0-F1
#
_cell.length_a   1.000
_cell.length_b   1.000
_cell.length_c   1.000
_cell.angle_alpha   90.00
_cell.angle_beta   90.00
_cell.angle_gamma   90.00
#
_symmetry.space_group_name_H-M   'P 1'
#
loop_
_entity.id
_entity.type
_entity.pdbx_description
1 polymer ?
#
loop_
_entity_poly.entity_id
_entity_poly.type
_entity_poly.pdbx_seq_one_letter_code
_entity_poly.pdbx_strand_id
1 'polypeptide(L)'
;MDIEYHVDVIRSKLTRNIHFKSVRDELIRSLDASIPVRGDDWVKAPVLETMLRVVCATANRVFVGSPLCRNQDFLTLKLNFTANVMKFATIINMFPKPLKSYIAMSSGSRRSLLLSWSQAMVEERFARMDEFREDRDGKPNDMLMWLMSESKGVERSPEGLARRLLAVNFAAIHTTSLNTLNPSATMSRLQ
;
A
#
# COMPACT_ATOMS: atom_id res chain seq x y z
N MET A 1 -3.15 -19.98 -13.31
CA MET A 1 -1.97 -19.39 -13.98
C MET A 1 -2.14 -17.88 -13.83
N ASP A 2 -2.08 -17.35 -12.60
CA ASP A 2 -2.70 -16.05 -12.25
C ASP A 2 -1.86 -15.19 -11.28
N ILE A 3 -0.56 -15.50 -11.15
CA ILE A 3 0.33 -14.79 -10.22
C ILE A 3 1.16 -13.70 -10.95
N GLU A 4 1.14 -13.60 -12.28
CA GLU A 4 2.17 -12.81 -12.97
C GLU A 4 1.74 -11.43 -13.48
N TYR A 5 0.45 -11.20 -13.82
CA TYR A 5 0.06 -9.95 -14.50
C TYR A 5 0.36 -8.68 -13.68
N HIS A 6 0.22 -8.74 -12.35
CA HIS A 6 0.52 -7.60 -11.50
C HIS A 6 2.02 -7.28 -11.47
N VAL A 7 2.90 -8.29 -11.63
CA VAL A 7 4.34 -8.10 -11.76
C VAL A 7 4.66 -7.39 -13.08
N ASP A 8 3.99 -7.77 -14.16
CA ASP A 8 4.14 -7.12 -15.46
C ASP A 8 3.63 -5.68 -15.44
N VAL A 9 2.49 -5.42 -14.80
CA VAL A 9 1.97 -4.06 -14.57
C VAL A 9 2.97 -3.22 -13.79
N ILE A 10 3.54 -3.76 -12.71
CA ILE A 10 4.55 -3.07 -11.91
C ILE A 10 5.80 -2.77 -12.78
N ARG A 11 6.32 -3.75 -13.51
CA ARG A 11 7.55 -3.57 -14.31
C ARG A 11 7.36 -2.61 -15.48
N SER A 12 6.20 -2.64 -16.13
CA SER A 12 5.94 -1.91 -17.36
C SER A 12 5.32 -0.53 -17.15
N LYS A 13 4.39 -0.37 -16.20
CA LYS A 13 3.61 0.86 -16.00
C LYS A 13 4.15 1.69 -14.85
N LEU A 14 4.44 1.09 -13.70
CA LEU A 14 4.77 1.82 -12.48
C LEU A 14 5.99 2.73 -12.67
N THR A 15 7.12 2.18 -13.11
CA THR A 15 8.38 2.95 -13.28
C THR A 15 8.25 4.07 -14.31
N ARG A 16 7.41 3.91 -15.32
CA ARG A 16 7.21 4.90 -16.40
C ARG A 16 6.20 5.99 -16.04
N ASN A 17 5.26 5.71 -15.14
CA ASN A 17 4.13 6.59 -14.83
C ASN A 17 4.18 7.18 -13.42
N ILE A 18 5.22 6.87 -12.61
CA ILE A 18 5.38 7.52 -11.31
C ILE A 18 5.65 9.01 -11.52
N HIS A 19 4.74 9.83 -11.01
CA HIS A 19 4.92 11.27 -10.91
C HIS A 19 5.74 11.61 -9.66
N PHE A 20 7.07 11.60 -9.78
CA PHE A 20 7.99 11.82 -8.65
C PHE A 20 7.67 13.06 -7.80
N LYS A 21 7.24 14.16 -8.42
CA LYS A 21 6.83 15.37 -7.70
C LYS A 21 5.66 15.10 -6.74
N SER A 22 4.61 14.43 -7.20
CA SER A 22 3.43 14.18 -6.38
C SER A 22 3.70 13.19 -5.24
N VAL A 23 4.60 12.23 -5.48
CA VAL A 23 5.08 11.28 -4.47
C VAL A 23 5.92 12.00 -3.42
N ARG A 24 6.84 12.88 -3.83
CA ARG A 24 7.65 13.69 -2.93
C ARG A 24 6.79 14.61 -2.07
N ASP A 25 5.79 15.27 -2.66
CA ASP A 25 4.89 16.16 -1.92
C ASP A 25 4.08 15.40 -0.86
N GLU A 26 3.71 14.15 -1.12
CA GLU A 26 3.05 13.29 -0.12
C GLU A 26 4.03 12.80 0.95
N LEU A 27 5.25 12.47 0.57
CA LEU A 27 6.31 12.07 1.49
C LEU A 27 6.59 13.17 2.51
N ILE A 28 6.84 14.40 2.05
CA ILE A 28 7.13 15.56 2.91
C ILE A 28 5.95 15.81 3.86
N ARG A 29 4.73 15.89 3.31
CA ARG A 29 3.53 16.09 4.13
C ARG A 29 3.34 15.03 5.20
N SER A 30 3.61 13.76 4.85
CA SER A 30 3.46 12.65 5.77
C SER A 30 4.54 12.65 6.85
N LEU A 31 5.76 13.09 6.52
CA LEU A 31 6.85 13.29 7.48
C LEU A 31 6.51 14.41 8.46
N ASP A 32 6.09 15.58 7.96
CA ASP A 32 5.71 16.73 8.79
C ASP A 32 4.56 16.38 9.74
N ALA A 33 3.58 15.59 9.26
CA ALA A 33 2.47 15.14 10.09
C ALA A 33 2.89 14.08 11.14
N SER A 34 3.90 13.26 10.84
CA SER A 34 4.32 12.16 11.71
C SER A 34 5.42 12.57 12.71
N ILE A 35 6.17 13.62 12.40
CA ILE A 35 7.26 14.15 13.21
C ILE A 35 6.95 15.63 13.47
N PRO A 36 6.17 15.95 14.52
CA PRO A 36 5.81 17.32 14.84
C PRO A 36 7.03 18.03 15.47
N VAL A 37 7.96 18.46 14.64
CA VAL A 37 9.10 19.28 15.06
C VAL A 37 8.57 20.65 15.47
N ARG A 38 8.80 21.05 16.72
CA ARG A 38 8.50 22.40 17.22
C ARG A 38 9.84 23.11 17.47
N GLY A 39 10.24 24.00 16.56
CA GLY A 39 11.51 24.71 16.65
C GLY A 39 12.72 23.81 16.37
N ASP A 40 13.86 24.10 17.00
CA ASP A 40 15.14 23.40 16.78
C ASP A 40 15.37 22.22 17.75
N ASP A 41 14.34 21.78 18.48
CA ASP A 41 14.46 20.75 19.51
C ASP A 41 14.41 19.32 18.94
N TRP A 42 15.19 18.42 19.55
CA TRP A 42 15.17 16.99 19.24
C TRP A 42 13.87 16.32 19.70
N VAL A 43 13.20 15.62 18.79
CA VAL A 43 11.97 14.86 19.07
C VAL A 43 12.23 13.37 19.02
N LYS A 44 11.78 12.63 20.05
CA LYS A 44 11.75 11.16 20.02
C LYS A 44 10.53 10.69 19.24
N ALA A 45 10.73 9.92 18.19
CA ALA A 45 9.66 9.33 17.40
C ALA A 45 9.83 7.81 17.27
N PRO A 46 8.74 7.02 17.34
CA PRO A 46 8.80 5.57 17.12
C PRO A 46 9.08 5.27 15.64
N VAL A 47 10.35 5.08 15.29
CA VAL A 47 10.83 5.01 13.88
C VAL A 47 10.03 4.04 13.03
N LEU A 48 9.75 2.82 13.50
CA LEU A 48 8.97 1.82 12.75
C LEU A 48 7.54 2.31 12.46
N GLU A 49 6.85 2.87 13.45
CA GLU A 49 5.47 3.36 13.28
C GLU A 49 5.44 4.60 12.36
N THR A 50 6.39 5.51 12.54
CA THR A 50 6.57 6.68 11.68
C THR A 50 6.81 6.27 10.24
N MET A 51 7.75 5.34 9.98
CA MET A 51 8.05 4.88 8.64
C MET A 51 6.87 4.15 8.01
N LEU A 52 6.15 3.31 8.76
CA LEU A 52 4.93 2.66 8.26
C LEU A 52 3.87 3.67 7.83
N ARG A 53 3.63 4.72 8.62
CA ARG A 53 2.69 5.80 8.26
C ARG A 53 3.11 6.52 6.99
N VAL A 54 4.36 6.97 6.94
CA VAL A 54 4.92 7.74 5.82
C VAL A 54 4.90 6.92 4.53
N VAL A 55 5.37 5.67 4.59
CA VAL A 55 5.40 4.75 3.44
C VAL A 55 3.98 4.40 3.00
N CYS A 56 3.05 4.13 3.92
CA CYS A 56 1.66 3.84 3.58
C CYS A 56 0.99 5.00 2.84
N ALA A 57 1.12 6.23 3.34
CA ALA A 57 0.56 7.43 2.69
C ALA A 57 1.18 7.65 1.29
N THR A 58 2.50 7.55 1.20
CA THR A 58 3.25 7.74 -0.06
C THR A 58 2.90 6.66 -1.10
N ALA A 59 2.80 5.39 -0.70
CA ALA A 59 2.41 4.29 -1.58
C ALA A 59 0.96 4.44 -2.06
N ASN A 60 0.03 4.84 -1.17
CA ASN A 60 -1.37 5.07 -1.55
C ASN A 60 -1.52 6.18 -2.58
N ARG A 61 -0.66 7.22 -2.54
CA ARG A 61 -0.67 8.27 -3.58
C ARG A 61 -0.45 7.69 -4.98
N VAL A 62 0.41 6.68 -5.11
CA VAL A 62 0.71 5.99 -6.37
C VAL A 62 -0.37 4.96 -6.72
N PHE A 63 -0.93 4.29 -5.70
CA PHE A 63 -1.79 3.14 -5.93
C PHE A 63 -3.27 3.46 -6.15
N VAL A 64 -3.79 4.49 -5.47
CA VAL A 64 -5.22 4.87 -5.54
C VAL A 64 -5.43 6.33 -5.92
N GLY A 65 -4.36 7.12 -6.05
CA GLY A 65 -4.46 8.54 -6.37
C GLY A 65 -5.05 9.39 -5.24
N SER A 66 -5.30 10.66 -5.54
CA SER A 66 -5.94 11.63 -4.61
C SER A 66 -7.40 11.83 -5.04
N PRO A 67 -8.36 12.06 -4.12
CA PRO A 67 -8.20 12.27 -2.67
C PRO A 67 -8.16 11.00 -1.82
N LEU A 68 -8.42 9.82 -2.39
CA LEU A 68 -8.52 8.55 -1.66
C LEU A 68 -7.27 8.21 -0.83
N CYS A 69 -6.07 8.59 -1.28
CA CYS A 69 -4.84 8.40 -0.52
C CYS A 69 -4.81 9.13 0.83
N ARG A 70 -5.68 10.13 1.04
CA ARG A 70 -5.74 10.98 2.25
C ARG A 70 -6.86 10.59 3.21
N ASN A 71 -7.67 9.58 2.88
CA ASN A 71 -8.74 9.12 3.78
C ASN A 71 -8.11 8.47 5.03
N GLN A 72 -8.28 9.11 6.18
CA GLN A 72 -7.66 8.71 7.44
C GLN A 72 -8.17 7.36 7.95
N ASP A 73 -9.44 7.04 7.73
CA ASP A 73 -10.02 5.74 8.12
C ASP A 73 -9.38 4.63 7.30
N PHE A 74 -9.22 4.84 6.00
CA PHE A 74 -8.57 3.90 5.10
C PHE A 74 -7.09 3.70 5.44
N LEU A 75 -6.36 4.78 5.72
CA LEU A 75 -4.95 4.73 6.15
C LEU A 75 -4.80 3.97 7.47
N THR A 76 -5.65 4.28 8.45
CA THR A 76 -5.64 3.62 9.77
C THR A 76 -5.94 2.13 9.65
N LEU A 77 -6.95 1.77 8.85
CA LEU A 77 -7.33 0.38 8.64
C LEU A 77 -6.22 -0.41 7.93
N LYS A 78 -5.58 0.19 6.93
CA LYS A 78 -4.41 -0.39 6.25
C LYS A 78 -3.18 -0.52 7.14
N LEU A 79 -2.89 0.48 7.97
CA LEU A 79 -1.79 0.44 8.92
C LEU A 79 -2.01 -0.68 9.95
N ASN A 80 -3.21 -0.77 10.50
CA ASN A 80 -3.58 -1.84 11.41
C ASN A 80 -3.49 -3.21 10.74
N PHE A 81 -3.96 -3.35 9.49
CA PHE A 81 -3.80 -4.58 8.74
C PHE A 81 -2.32 -4.94 8.54
N THR A 82 -1.51 -4.00 8.07
CA THR A 82 -0.08 -4.22 7.80
C THR A 82 0.69 -4.59 9.07
N ALA A 83 0.45 -3.86 10.17
CA ALA A 83 1.04 -4.16 11.47
C ALA A 83 0.61 -5.52 11.99
N ASN A 84 -0.67 -5.89 11.85
CA ASN A 84 -1.16 -7.21 12.26
C ASN A 84 -0.53 -8.31 11.39
N VAL A 85 -0.46 -8.15 10.07
CA VAL A 85 0.18 -9.14 9.19
C VAL A 85 1.65 -9.30 9.52
N MET A 86 2.39 -8.23 9.80
CA MET A 86 3.79 -8.32 10.24
C MET A 86 3.94 -9.04 11.58
N LYS A 87 3.09 -8.72 12.56
CA LYS A 87 3.06 -9.42 13.86
C LYS A 87 2.73 -10.90 13.68
N PHE A 88 1.69 -11.23 12.93
CA PHE A 88 1.31 -12.60 12.64
C PHE A 88 2.40 -13.35 11.88
N ALA A 89 3.04 -12.75 10.88
CA ALA A 89 4.15 -13.36 10.15
C ALA A 89 5.34 -13.65 11.07
N THR A 90 5.66 -12.72 11.99
CA THR A 90 6.69 -12.91 13.00
C THR A 90 6.33 -14.07 13.93
N ILE A 91 5.10 -14.07 14.47
CA ILE A 91 4.58 -15.15 15.33
C ILE A 91 4.65 -16.50 14.61
N ILE A 92 4.09 -16.60 13.41
CA ILE A 92 4.09 -17.83 12.60
C ILE A 92 5.51 -18.30 12.33
N ASN A 93 6.46 -17.39 12.07
CA ASN A 93 7.85 -17.74 11.83
C ASN A 93 8.62 -18.20 13.08
N MET A 94 8.11 -17.92 14.29
CA MET A 94 8.66 -18.46 15.54
C MET A 94 8.23 -19.92 15.81
N PHE A 95 7.21 -20.44 15.12
CA PHE A 95 6.73 -21.82 15.31
C PHE A 95 7.22 -22.79 14.21
N PRO A 96 7.47 -24.07 14.55
CA PRO A 96 7.82 -25.08 13.56
C PRO A 96 6.66 -25.35 12.59
N LYS A 97 7.00 -25.76 11.36
CA LYS A 97 6.07 -25.95 10.22
C LYS A 97 4.69 -26.56 10.54
N PRO A 98 4.54 -27.63 11.34
CA PRO A 98 3.22 -28.21 11.62
C PRO A 98 2.27 -27.28 12.39
N LEU A 99 2.78 -26.38 13.23
CA LEU A 99 1.97 -25.44 14.02
C LEU A 99 1.56 -24.19 13.22
N LYS A 100 2.25 -23.90 12.11
CA LYS A 100 1.99 -22.71 11.28
C LYS A 100 0.57 -22.71 10.69
N SER A 101 0.08 -23.86 10.21
CA SER A 101 -1.24 -23.99 9.59
C SER A 101 -2.39 -23.73 10.56
N TYR A 102 -2.26 -24.15 11.82
CA TYR A 102 -3.28 -23.92 12.85
C TYR A 102 -3.36 -22.45 13.25
N ILE A 103 -2.22 -21.79 13.40
CA ILE A 103 -2.15 -20.37 13.79
C ILE A 103 -2.66 -19.46 12.67
N ALA A 104 -2.34 -19.77 11.42
CA ALA A 104 -2.76 -18.99 10.25
C ALA A 104 -4.29 -18.86 10.13
N MET A 105 -5.04 -19.88 10.55
CA MET A 105 -6.50 -19.93 10.44
C MET A 105 -7.24 -18.94 11.36
N SER A 106 -6.59 -18.48 12.44
CA SER A 106 -7.20 -17.61 13.46
C SER A 106 -7.30 -16.11 13.08
N SER A 107 -6.78 -15.70 11.91
CA SER A 107 -6.61 -14.28 11.54
C SER A 107 -7.72 -13.65 10.68
N GLY A 108 -8.85 -14.34 10.48
CA GLY A 108 -9.82 -14.05 9.42
C GLY A 108 -10.61 -12.73 9.51
N SER A 109 -10.89 -12.20 10.71
CA SER A 109 -11.90 -11.14 10.89
C SER A 109 -11.50 -9.74 10.40
N ARG A 110 -10.23 -9.36 10.51
CA ARG A 110 -9.77 -8.04 10.03
C ARG A 110 -9.48 -8.00 8.53
N ARG A 111 -9.23 -9.17 7.94
CA ARG A 111 -8.99 -9.32 6.50
C ARG A 111 -10.27 -9.10 5.69
N SER A 112 -11.42 -9.55 6.20
CA SER A 112 -12.71 -9.39 5.53
C SER A 112 -13.14 -7.92 5.45
N LEU A 113 -12.94 -7.13 6.51
CA LEU A 113 -13.31 -5.71 6.53
C LEU A 113 -12.45 -4.86 5.58
N LEU A 114 -11.14 -5.09 5.53
CA LEU A 114 -10.28 -4.39 4.57
C LEU A 114 -10.61 -4.78 3.13
N LEU A 115 -10.96 -6.05 2.91
CA LEU A 115 -11.38 -6.52 1.60
C LEU A 115 -12.70 -5.87 1.17
N SER A 116 -13.71 -5.79 2.04
CA SER A 116 -14.99 -5.16 1.69
C SER A 116 -14.84 -3.67 1.35
N TRP A 117 -14.05 -2.93 2.12
CA TRP A 117 -13.72 -1.53 1.81
C TRP A 117 -12.99 -1.38 0.48
N SER A 118 -12.00 -2.24 0.24
CA SER A 118 -11.23 -2.20 -1.02
C SER A 118 -12.10 -2.60 -2.21
N GLN A 119 -13.03 -3.52 -2.02
CA GLN A 119 -14.00 -3.91 -3.04
C GLN A 119 -14.95 -2.76 -3.36
N ALA A 120 -15.54 -2.10 -2.35
CA ALA A 120 -16.40 -0.93 -2.55
C ALA A 120 -15.69 0.18 -3.33
N MET A 121 -14.41 0.43 -3.05
CA MET A 121 -13.59 1.37 -3.82
C MET A 121 -13.42 0.95 -5.28
N VAL A 122 -13.18 -0.33 -5.54
CA VAL A 122 -13.06 -0.86 -6.91
C VAL A 122 -14.40 -0.76 -7.65
N GLU A 123 -15.51 -1.04 -6.97
CA GLU A 123 -16.87 -0.91 -7.52
C GLU A 123 -17.19 0.55 -7.87
N GLU A 124 -16.89 1.50 -6.98
CA GLU A 124 -17.02 2.94 -7.27
C GLU A 124 -16.18 3.32 -8.50
N ARG A 125 -14.95 2.79 -8.61
CA ARG A 125 -14.08 3.05 -9.75
C ARG A 125 -14.64 2.47 -11.06
N PHE A 126 -15.27 1.30 -11.01
CA PHE A 126 -15.98 0.73 -12.16
C PHE A 126 -17.19 1.58 -12.57
N ALA A 127 -18.01 1.99 -11.62
CA ALA A 127 -19.20 2.81 -11.87
C ALA A 127 -18.87 4.14 -12.55
N ARG A 128 -17.70 4.70 -12.23
CA ARG A 128 -17.20 5.96 -12.79
C ARG A 128 -16.36 5.80 -14.06
N MET A 129 -16.20 4.58 -14.60
CA MET A 129 -15.39 4.38 -15.81
C MET A 129 -15.90 5.17 -17.02
N ASP A 130 -17.21 5.38 -17.13
CA ASP A 130 -17.79 6.15 -18.22
C ASP A 130 -17.45 7.65 -18.14
N GLU A 131 -17.21 8.18 -16.93
CA GLU A 131 -16.71 9.55 -16.72
C GLU A 131 -15.28 9.72 -17.28
N PHE A 132 -14.51 8.63 -17.34
CA PHE A 132 -13.10 8.61 -17.77
C PHE A 132 -12.90 8.17 -19.24
N ARG A 133 -13.97 8.03 -20.03
CA ARG A 133 -13.93 7.59 -21.43
C ARG A 133 -13.43 8.66 -22.40
N GLU A 134 -13.78 9.91 -22.16
CA GLU A 134 -13.18 11.03 -22.87
C GLU A 134 -11.80 11.27 -22.25
N ASP A 135 -10.78 11.51 -23.07
CA ASP A 135 -9.40 11.84 -22.68
C ASP A 135 -9.34 13.24 -22.02
N ARG A 136 -10.24 13.50 -21.08
CA ARG A 136 -10.31 14.70 -20.28
C ARG A 136 -9.13 14.67 -19.31
N ASP A 137 -8.51 15.84 -19.14
CA ASP A 137 -7.69 16.15 -17.98
C ASP A 137 -8.43 15.71 -16.71
N GLY A 138 -7.98 14.64 -16.07
CA GLY A 138 -8.65 14.08 -14.88
C GLY A 138 -8.75 12.56 -14.80
N LYS A 139 -8.44 11.82 -15.88
CA LYS A 139 -8.36 10.35 -15.79
C LYS A 139 -7.30 9.93 -14.75
N PRO A 140 -7.66 9.12 -13.75
CA PRO A 140 -6.68 8.65 -12.77
C PRO A 140 -5.60 7.81 -13.45
N ASN A 141 -4.33 8.16 -13.22
CA ASN A 141 -3.17 7.37 -13.65
C ASN A 141 -2.55 6.70 -12.43
N ASP A 142 -3.20 5.66 -11.92
CA ASP A 142 -2.82 4.94 -10.70
C ASP A 142 -2.77 3.41 -10.92
N MET A 143 -2.19 2.71 -9.94
CA MET A 143 -2.05 1.24 -10.00
C MET A 143 -3.39 0.53 -10.18
N LEU A 144 -4.47 1.02 -9.55
CA LEU A 144 -5.79 0.43 -9.69
C LEU A 144 -6.25 0.47 -11.16
N MET A 145 -6.08 1.60 -11.85
CA MET A 145 -6.42 1.71 -13.28
C MET A 145 -5.59 0.78 -14.16
N TRP A 146 -4.29 0.64 -13.86
CA TRP A 146 -3.44 -0.28 -14.62
C TRP A 146 -3.85 -1.75 -14.41
N LEU A 147 -4.14 -2.14 -13.15
CA LEU A 147 -4.63 -3.48 -12.83
C LEU A 147 -5.98 -3.76 -13.52
N MET A 148 -6.91 -2.80 -13.49
CA MET A 148 -8.20 -2.91 -14.18
C MET A 148 -8.02 -3.12 -15.69
N SER A 149 -7.08 -2.40 -16.32
CA SER A 149 -6.84 -2.48 -17.77
C SER A 149 -6.25 -3.81 -18.23
N GLU A 150 -5.41 -4.45 -17.41
CA GLU A 150 -4.72 -5.69 -17.77
C GLU A 150 -5.44 -6.94 -17.23
N SER A 151 -6.35 -6.79 -16.27
CA SER A 151 -7.12 -7.91 -15.68
C SER A 151 -8.10 -8.54 -16.67
N LYS A 152 -8.23 -9.87 -16.60
CA LYS A 152 -9.15 -10.67 -17.44
C LYS A 152 -9.91 -11.69 -16.59
N GLY A 153 -11.10 -12.08 -17.06
CA GLY A 153 -11.91 -13.12 -16.42
C GLY A 153 -12.21 -12.82 -14.94
N VAL A 154 -11.97 -13.81 -14.08
CA VAL A 154 -12.24 -13.73 -12.64
C VAL A 154 -11.41 -12.64 -11.94
N GLU A 155 -10.19 -12.39 -12.41
CA GLU A 155 -9.30 -11.37 -11.83
C GLU A 155 -9.79 -9.94 -12.09
N ARG A 156 -10.72 -9.72 -13.04
CA ARG A 156 -11.36 -8.41 -13.28
C ARG A 156 -12.55 -8.15 -12.37
N SER A 157 -12.98 -9.15 -11.59
CA SER A 157 -14.02 -8.94 -10.58
C SER A 157 -13.58 -7.90 -9.54
N PRO A 158 -14.51 -7.13 -8.94
CA PRO A 158 -14.17 -6.17 -7.90
C PRO A 158 -13.40 -6.80 -6.73
N GLU A 159 -13.81 -8.00 -6.32
CA GLU A 159 -13.11 -8.75 -5.28
C GLU A 159 -11.68 -9.17 -5.71
N GLY A 160 -11.51 -9.67 -6.93
CA GLY A 160 -10.20 -10.08 -7.46
C GLY A 160 -9.21 -8.92 -7.50
N LEU A 161 -9.65 -7.77 -8.05
CA LEU A 161 -8.87 -6.54 -8.09
C LEU A 161 -8.58 -5.99 -6.70
N ALA A 162 -9.54 -6.01 -5.78
CA ALA A 162 -9.34 -5.59 -4.40
C ALA A 162 -8.29 -6.45 -3.69
N ARG A 163 -8.38 -7.78 -3.80
CA ARG A 163 -7.38 -8.71 -3.26
C ARG A 163 -5.99 -8.43 -3.85
N ARG A 164 -5.90 -8.18 -5.16
CA ARG A 164 -4.62 -7.90 -5.82
C ARG A 164 -4.03 -6.57 -5.38
N LEU A 165 -4.84 -5.52 -5.35
CA LEU A 165 -4.43 -4.19 -4.89
C LEU A 165 -3.89 -4.26 -3.46
N LEU A 166 -4.57 -4.98 -2.57
CA LEU A 166 -4.13 -5.19 -1.19
C LEU A 166 -2.80 -5.95 -1.10
N ALA A 167 -2.60 -6.98 -1.93
CA ALA A 167 -1.34 -7.72 -1.96
C ALA A 167 -0.17 -6.85 -2.41
N VAL A 168 -0.33 -6.08 -3.50
CA VAL A 168 0.68 -5.13 -4.01
C VAL A 168 0.97 -4.03 -2.98
N ASN A 169 -0.08 -3.49 -2.35
CA ASN A 169 0.06 -2.50 -1.27
C ASN A 169 0.88 -3.04 -0.10
N PHE A 170 0.53 -4.23 0.40
CA PHE A 170 1.22 -4.86 1.50
C PHE A 170 2.70 -5.11 1.18
N ALA A 171 2.99 -5.68 0.01
CA ALA A 171 4.36 -5.94 -0.43
C ALA A 171 5.20 -4.65 -0.48
N ALA A 172 4.65 -3.58 -1.04
CA ALA A 172 5.33 -2.28 -1.14
C ALA A 172 5.60 -1.66 0.24
N ILE A 173 4.60 -1.65 1.13
CA ILE A 173 4.75 -1.06 2.47
C ILE A 173 5.73 -1.87 3.30
N HIS A 174 5.61 -3.18 3.30
CA HIS A 174 6.46 -4.08 4.07
C HIS A 174 7.93 -3.96 3.68
N THR A 175 8.24 -4.14 2.39
CA THR A 175 9.62 -4.11 1.89
C THR A 175 10.25 -2.74 2.06
N THR A 176 9.53 -1.66 1.73
CA THR A 176 10.06 -0.29 1.84
C THR A 176 10.31 0.07 3.30
N SER A 177 9.37 -0.22 4.21
CA SER A 177 9.53 0.09 5.64
C SER A 177 10.73 -0.65 6.24
N LEU A 178 10.89 -1.94 5.95
CA LEU A 178 12.06 -2.70 6.41
C LEU A 178 13.37 -2.15 5.85
N ASN A 179 13.41 -1.81 4.56
CA ASN A 179 14.62 -1.25 3.94
C ASN A 179 14.97 0.13 4.52
N THR A 180 13.98 0.96 4.85
CA THR A 180 14.23 2.26 5.52
C THR A 180 14.71 2.12 6.96
N LEU A 181 14.41 1.00 7.62
CA LEU A 181 14.81 0.74 9.00
C LEU A 181 16.18 0.04 9.10
N ASN A 182 16.71 -0.48 8.00
CA ASN A 182 17.94 -1.27 8.04
C ASN A 182 19.17 -0.33 8.14
N PRO A 183 19.95 -0.35 9.25
CA PRO A 183 21.00 0.63 9.51
C PRO A 183 22.18 0.58 8.52
N SER A 184 22.37 -0.56 7.85
CA SER A 184 23.50 -0.80 6.94
C SER A 184 23.47 0.04 5.66
N ALA A 185 22.30 0.59 5.28
CA ALA A 185 22.18 1.47 4.12
C ALA A 185 22.52 2.94 4.42
N THR A 186 22.44 3.36 5.68
CA THR A 186 22.57 4.77 6.08
C THR A 186 23.96 5.14 6.59
N MET A 187 24.75 4.17 7.06
CA MET A 187 26.09 4.43 7.61
C MET A 187 27.25 4.37 6.61
N SER A 188 27.05 3.87 5.38
CA SER A 188 28.12 3.77 4.37
C SER A 188 28.33 5.03 3.51
N ARG A 189 27.63 6.13 3.81
CA ARG A 189 27.77 7.42 3.09
C ARG A 189 28.24 8.58 3.97
N LEU A 190 28.65 8.30 5.20
CA LEU A 190 29.15 9.31 6.16
C LEU A 190 30.58 9.01 6.65
N GLN A 191 31.33 8.20 5.91
CA GLN A 191 32.78 8.04 6.02
C GLN A 191 33.41 8.33 4.66
#